data_AF-A0A7Y1TYY7-F1
#
_entry.id   AF-A0A7Y1TYY7-F1
#
_cell.length_a   1.000
_cell.length_b   1.000
_cell.length_c   1.000
_cell.angle_alpha   90.00
_cell.angle_beta   90.00
_cell.angle_gamma   90.00
#
_symmetry.space_group_name_H-M   'P 1'
#
loop_
_entity.id
_entity.type
_entity.pdbx_description
1 polymer ?
#
loop_
_entity_poly.entity_id
_entity_poly.type
_entity_poly.pdbx_seq_one_letter_code
_entity_poly.pdbx_strand_id
1 'polypeptide(L)'
;MPRYIVAVIFLITAILANGIAAAEPDREALLEAWQAHIASLPSTTALEPVSDGVFRYIDSDLPYDGELKIVGVLIRNVDAGGYASEFTHVGMVEFELSELPMERMSSQLYYYWLTDRQSLHYSKTTQSWVDPATYQETITEGLSGGSSYGAMSFMMNYGIWIFLIGLIIYVFVAARRQMGKSRSLLDETAAINAQARENIDRAKEMQDELLEIARDSRDLQAKNNALLKEAVEALKR
;
A
#
# COMPACT_ATOMS: atom_id res chain seq x y z
N MET A 1 -77.22 -6.68 13.61
CA MET A 1 -76.88 -7.47 14.82
C MET A 1 -75.51 -8.12 14.61
N PRO A 2 -74.42 -7.57 15.18
CA PRO A 2 -73.11 -8.22 15.16
C PRO A 2 -72.98 -9.17 16.36
N ARG A 3 -72.51 -10.40 16.11
CA ARG A 3 -72.18 -11.37 17.15
C ARG A 3 -70.70 -11.22 17.51
N TYR A 4 -70.44 -11.03 18.80
CA TYR A 4 -69.14 -11.17 19.45
C TYR A 4 -68.57 -12.59 19.26
N ILE A 5 -67.24 -12.71 19.27
CA ILE A 5 -66.39 -13.74 19.90
C ILE A 5 -64.94 -13.39 19.50
N VAL A 6 -64.21 -12.67 20.37
CA VAL A 6 -63.23 -13.19 21.34
C VAL A 6 -61.87 -13.47 20.69
N ALA A 7 -60.87 -12.82 21.29
CA ALA A 7 -59.46 -12.85 21.00
C ALA A 7 -58.88 -14.26 20.89
N VAL A 8 -57.95 -14.43 19.96
CA VAL A 8 -56.82 -15.35 20.16
C VAL A 8 -55.54 -14.65 19.68
N ILE A 9 -54.95 -13.90 20.61
CA ILE A 9 -53.53 -13.54 20.59
C ILE A 9 -52.78 -14.84 20.86
N PHE A 10 -52.37 -15.55 19.80
CA PHE A 10 -51.51 -16.73 19.93
C PHE A 10 -50.07 -16.25 20.18
N LEU A 11 -49.71 -16.21 21.46
CA LEU A 11 -48.51 -16.87 21.99
C LEU A 11 -47.14 -16.44 21.41
N ILE A 12 -46.75 -15.18 21.62
CA ILE A 12 -45.33 -14.73 21.61
C ILE A 12 -44.80 -14.70 23.06
N THR A 13 -45.00 -15.78 23.82
CA THR A 13 -44.62 -15.86 25.25
C THR A 13 -44.19 -17.27 25.65
N ALA A 14 -43.22 -17.85 24.93
CA ALA A 14 -42.58 -19.11 25.33
C ALA A 14 -41.14 -19.30 24.79
N ILE A 15 -40.32 -18.25 24.67
CA ILE A 15 -38.88 -18.38 24.30
C ILE A 15 -37.98 -17.57 25.25
N LEU A 16 -38.21 -17.65 26.57
CA LEU A 16 -37.34 -16.96 27.55
C LEU A 16 -37.05 -17.80 28.80
N ALA A 17 -37.04 -19.13 28.69
CA ALA A 17 -36.70 -20.00 29.82
C ALA A 17 -36.00 -21.32 29.46
N ASN A 18 -35.43 -21.47 28.26
CA ASN A 18 -34.35 -22.43 28.10
C ASN A 18 -33.10 -21.75 28.63
N GLY A 19 -32.63 -22.22 29.79
CA GLY A 19 -31.32 -21.84 30.30
C GLY A 19 -30.32 -21.96 29.15
N ILE A 20 -29.56 -20.88 28.93
CA ILE A 20 -28.43 -20.87 28.01
C ILE A 20 -27.43 -21.85 28.61
N ALA A 21 -27.62 -23.14 28.34
CA ALA A 21 -26.55 -24.10 28.44
C ALA A 21 -25.49 -23.56 27.50
N ALA A 22 -24.32 -23.24 28.06
CA ALA A 22 -23.15 -22.86 27.29
C ALA A 22 -23.02 -23.86 26.14
N ALA A 23 -23.26 -23.42 24.91
CA ALA A 23 -23.30 -24.30 23.77
C ALA A 23 -21.90 -24.84 23.59
N GLU A 24 -21.66 -26.15 23.78
CA GLU A 24 -20.37 -26.71 23.46
C GLU A 24 -20.09 -26.48 21.95
N PRO A 25 -18.82 -26.35 21.52
CA PRO A 25 -18.47 -26.19 20.11
C PRO A 25 -18.69 -27.52 19.35
N ASP A 26 -19.94 -27.98 19.33
CA ASP A 26 -20.38 -29.21 18.69
C ASP A 26 -21.15 -28.92 17.39
N ARG A 27 -21.48 -29.99 16.68
CA ARG A 27 -22.12 -29.95 15.37
C ARG A 27 -23.52 -29.34 15.42
N GLU A 28 -24.31 -29.67 16.44
CA GLU A 28 -25.71 -29.23 16.53
C GLU A 28 -25.77 -27.73 16.84
N ALA A 29 -24.96 -27.29 17.81
CA ALA A 29 -24.79 -25.89 18.15
C ALA A 29 -24.31 -25.06 16.95
N LEU A 30 -23.34 -25.59 16.17
CA LEU A 30 -22.86 -24.91 14.96
C LEU A 30 -23.97 -24.78 13.91
N LEU A 31 -24.74 -25.84 13.67
CA LEU A 31 -25.81 -25.82 12.67
C LEU A 31 -26.97 -24.92 13.04
N GLU A 32 -27.33 -24.86 14.32
CA GLU A 32 -28.34 -23.94 14.82
C GLU A 32 -27.89 -22.49 14.65
N ALA A 33 -26.67 -22.17 15.08
CA ALA A 33 -26.10 -20.84 14.93
C ALA A 33 -25.93 -20.45 13.45
N TRP A 34 -25.55 -21.39 12.60
CA TRP A 34 -25.43 -21.17 11.16
C TRP A 34 -26.78 -20.87 10.51
N GLN A 35 -27.83 -21.62 10.85
CA GLN A 35 -29.18 -21.31 10.35
C GLN A 35 -29.65 -19.93 10.79
N ALA A 36 -29.45 -19.59 12.05
CA ALA A 36 -29.78 -18.27 12.59
C ALA A 36 -28.99 -17.16 11.89
N HIS A 37 -27.70 -17.40 11.61
CA HIS A 37 -26.84 -16.48 10.88
C HIS A 37 -27.37 -16.25 9.45
N ILE A 38 -27.56 -17.32 8.67
CA ILE A 38 -28.07 -17.23 7.29
C ILE A 38 -29.42 -16.52 7.24
N ALA A 39 -30.34 -16.84 8.17
CA ALA A 39 -31.63 -16.18 8.26
C ALA A 39 -31.56 -14.70 8.67
N SER A 40 -30.47 -14.27 9.32
CA SER A 40 -30.27 -12.87 9.71
C SER A 40 -29.60 -12.02 8.63
N LEU A 41 -29.02 -12.64 7.60
CA LEU A 41 -28.40 -11.92 6.48
C LEU A 41 -29.43 -11.08 5.71
N PRO A 42 -29.15 -9.80 5.41
CA PRO A 42 -30.12 -8.91 4.75
C PRO A 42 -30.62 -9.37 3.39
N SER A 43 -29.83 -10.17 2.67
CA SER A 43 -30.18 -10.68 1.34
C SER A 43 -31.00 -11.98 1.40
N THR A 44 -30.99 -12.67 2.55
CA THR A 44 -31.77 -13.90 2.72
C THR A 44 -33.24 -13.53 2.85
N THR A 45 -34.02 -13.90 1.83
CA THR A 45 -35.46 -13.68 1.81
C THR A 45 -36.20 -14.84 2.48
N ALA A 46 -35.71 -16.07 2.33
CA ALA A 46 -36.28 -17.25 2.97
C ALA A 46 -35.22 -18.32 3.23
N LEU A 47 -35.36 -19.01 4.37
CA LEU A 47 -34.62 -20.22 4.74
C LEU A 47 -35.59 -21.14 5.50
N GLU A 48 -36.26 -22.03 4.78
CA GLU A 48 -37.31 -22.89 5.35
C GLU A 48 -36.86 -24.36 5.35
N PRO A 49 -36.94 -25.07 6.47
CA PRO A 49 -36.56 -26.48 6.52
C PRO A 49 -37.53 -27.34 5.70
N VAL A 50 -36.99 -28.16 4.80
CA VAL A 50 -37.74 -29.14 4.00
C VAL A 50 -37.56 -30.55 4.56
N SER A 51 -36.31 -30.92 4.85
CA SER A 51 -35.94 -32.18 5.50
C SER A 51 -34.61 -32.03 6.23
N ASP A 52 -34.11 -33.10 6.86
CA ASP A 52 -32.81 -33.05 7.54
C ASP A 52 -31.70 -32.60 6.58
N GLY A 53 -31.05 -31.48 6.92
CA GLY A 53 -29.99 -30.85 6.13
C GLY A 53 -30.44 -30.27 4.78
N VAL A 54 -31.73 -30.12 4.50
CA VAL A 54 -32.25 -29.55 3.23
C VAL A 54 -33.24 -28.44 3.50
N PHE A 55 -33.04 -27.31 2.83
CA PHE A 55 -33.80 -26.09 3.02
C PHE A 55 -34.29 -25.54 1.67
N ARG A 56 -35.47 -24.95 1.67
CA ARG A 56 -35.86 -23.99 0.63
C ARG A 56 -35.16 -22.68 0.93
N TYR A 57 -34.37 -22.20 -0.02
CA TYR A 57 -33.52 -21.02 0.16
C TYR A 57 -33.78 -19.99 -0.94
N ILE A 58 -34.01 -18.75 -0.54
CA ILE A 58 -34.19 -17.61 -1.43
C ILE A 58 -33.24 -16.49 -1.03
N ASP A 59 -32.42 -16.02 -1.97
CA ASP A 59 -31.44 -14.94 -1.77
C ASP A 59 -31.48 -13.93 -2.91
N SER A 60 -31.34 -12.65 -2.54
CA SER A 60 -31.40 -11.53 -3.48
C SER A 60 -30.04 -11.07 -4.01
N ASP A 61 -28.95 -11.27 -3.25
CA ASP A 61 -27.59 -10.89 -3.64
C ASP A 61 -27.01 -11.88 -4.65
N LEU A 62 -27.30 -13.16 -4.47
CA LEU A 62 -27.16 -14.20 -5.48
C LEU A 62 -28.57 -14.64 -5.87
N PRO A 63 -29.19 -14.03 -6.91
CA PRO A 63 -30.57 -14.33 -7.31
C PRO A 63 -30.78 -15.84 -7.51
N TYR A 64 -31.36 -16.45 -6.49
CA TYR A 64 -31.56 -17.89 -6.35
C TYR A 64 -32.85 -18.13 -5.58
N ASP A 65 -33.66 -19.08 -6.07
CA ASP A 65 -34.85 -19.62 -5.42
C ASP A 65 -34.84 -21.10 -5.72
N GLY A 66 -34.46 -21.90 -4.73
CA GLY A 66 -34.27 -23.34 -4.91
C GLY A 66 -33.83 -24.02 -3.63
N GLU A 67 -33.33 -25.25 -3.77
CA GLU A 67 -32.88 -26.03 -2.63
C GLU A 67 -31.46 -25.69 -2.22
N LEU A 68 -31.23 -25.55 -0.92
CA LEU A 68 -29.92 -25.54 -0.28
C LEU A 68 -29.79 -26.82 0.53
N LYS A 69 -28.73 -27.59 0.27
CA LYS A 69 -28.46 -28.84 0.98
C LYS A 69 -27.12 -28.83 1.66
N ILE A 70 -27.09 -29.15 2.95
CA ILE A 70 -25.87 -29.28 3.72
C ILE A 70 -25.16 -30.56 3.27
N VAL A 71 -23.90 -30.41 2.84
CA VAL A 71 -23.07 -31.53 2.37
C VAL A 71 -22.00 -31.92 3.38
N GLY A 72 -21.57 -30.98 4.23
CA GLY A 72 -20.49 -31.20 5.18
C GLY A 72 -20.54 -30.23 6.35
N VAL A 73 -20.06 -30.68 7.50
CA VAL A 73 -19.85 -29.82 8.67
C VAL A 73 -18.49 -30.15 9.25
N LEU A 74 -17.66 -29.13 9.42
CA LEU A 74 -16.30 -29.24 9.91
C LEU A 74 -16.13 -28.31 11.11
N ILE A 75 -15.60 -28.84 12.21
CA ILE A 75 -15.19 -28.06 13.37
C ILE A 75 -13.70 -28.27 13.57
N ARG A 76 -12.95 -27.17 13.61
CA ARG A 76 -11.49 -27.20 13.80
C ARG A 76 -11.09 -26.31 14.94
N ASN A 77 -10.19 -26.80 15.77
CA ASN A 77 -9.44 -25.97 16.70
C ASN A 77 -8.60 -24.96 15.93
N VAL A 78 -8.65 -23.71 16.36
CA VAL A 78 -7.79 -22.63 15.87
C VAL A 78 -6.74 -22.39 16.94
N ASP A 79 -5.53 -22.88 16.68
CA ASP A 79 -4.39 -22.51 17.51
C ASP A 79 -3.96 -21.09 17.11
N ALA A 80 -4.13 -20.15 18.02
CA ALA A 80 -3.78 -18.74 17.81
C ALA A 80 -2.25 -18.50 17.86
N GLY A 81 -1.42 -19.52 17.62
CA GLY A 81 0.04 -19.39 17.51
C GLY A 81 0.70 -18.81 18.76
N GLY A 82 0.12 -19.05 19.93
CA GLY A 82 0.57 -18.49 21.21
C GLY A 82 -0.02 -17.13 21.60
N TYR A 83 -0.88 -16.52 20.77
CA TYR A 83 -1.65 -15.35 21.16
C TYR A 83 -2.91 -15.75 21.93
N ALA A 84 -3.22 -15.03 23.01
CA ALA A 84 -4.47 -15.24 23.75
C ALA A 84 -5.64 -14.70 22.91
N SER A 85 -6.23 -15.55 22.06
CA SER A 85 -7.50 -15.26 21.39
C SER A 85 -8.66 -15.80 22.24
N GLU A 86 -9.79 -15.10 22.22
CA GLU A 86 -11.04 -15.63 22.77
C GLU A 86 -11.71 -16.67 21.87
N PHE A 87 -11.29 -16.76 20.61
CA PHE A 87 -11.81 -17.74 19.68
C PHE A 87 -11.00 -19.03 19.74
N THR A 88 -11.69 -20.15 19.92
CA THR A 88 -11.05 -21.47 20.08
C THR A 88 -11.29 -22.39 18.89
N HIS A 89 -12.42 -22.22 18.19
CA HIS A 89 -12.77 -23.06 17.05
C HIS A 89 -13.24 -22.22 15.86
N VAL A 90 -13.03 -22.77 14.67
CA VAL A 90 -13.70 -22.37 13.43
C VAL A 90 -14.61 -23.51 13.02
N GLY A 91 -15.86 -23.17 12.76
CA GLY A 91 -16.89 -24.05 12.24
C GLY A 91 -17.11 -23.70 10.78
N MET A 92 -17.21 -24.70 9.92
CA MET A 92 -17.50 -24.53 8.50
C MET A 92 -18.66 -25.44 8.13
N VAL A 93 -19.69 -24.86 7.52
CA VAL A 93 -20.84 -25.57 6.96
C VAL A 93 -20.71 -25.51 5.45
N GLU A 94 -20.46 -26.67 4.86
CA GLU A 94 -20.46 -26.85 3.42
C GLU A 94 -21.90 -27.16 2.99
N PHE A 95 -22.36 -26.45 1.96
CA PHE A 95 -23.67 -26.66 1.37
C PHE A 95 -23.60 -26.54 -0.16
N GLU A 96 -24.54 -27.19 -0.82
CA GLU A 96 -24.75 -27.14 -2.26
C GLU A 96 -26.07 -26.42 -2.58
N LEU A 97 -26.07 -25.67 -3.67
CA LEU A 97 -27.28 -25.08 -4.24
C LEU A 97 -27.68 -25.95 -5.45
N SER A 98 -28.63 -26.86 -5.25
CA SER A 98 -28.94 -27.96 -6.19
C SER A 98 -29.20 -27.51 -7.62
N GLU A 99 -29.81 -26.34 -7.80
CA GLU A 99 -30.26 -25.83 -9.09
C GLU A 99 -29.35 -24.73 -9.66
N LEU A 100 -28.27 -24.38 -8.97
CA LEU A 100 -27.37 -23.31 -9.43
C LEU A 100 -26.44 -23.84 -10.54
N PRO A 101 -26.42 -23.23 -11.74
CA PRO A 101 -25.53 -23.67 -12.81
C PRO A 101 -24.05 -23.53 -12.45
N MET A 102 -23.22 -24.48 -12.92
CA MET A 102 -21.79 -24.52 -12.62
C MET A 102 -21.06 -23.24 -13.06
N GLU A 103 -21.50 -22.62 -14.16
CA GLU A 103 -20.94 -21.36 -14.65
C GLU A 103 -21.10 -20.24 -13.61
N ARG A 104 -22.23 -20.20 -12.90
CA ARG A 104 -22.46 -19.22 -11.82
C ARG A 104 -21.63 -19.52 -10.58
N MET A 105 -21.47 -20.80 -10.23
CA MET A 105 -20.61 -21.23 -9.12
C MET A 105 -19.13 -20.87 -9.34
N SER A 106 -18.69 -20.81 -10.60
CA SER A 106 -17.32 -20.39 -10.95
C SER A 106 -17.10 -18.87 -10.94
N SER A 107 -18.16 -18.08 -10.73
CA SER A 107 -18.07 -16.62 -10.79
C SER A 107 -17.47 -16.01 -9.52
N GLN A 108 -16.78 -14.87 -9.68
CA GLN A 108 -16.24 -14.13 -8.54
C GLN A 108 -17.33 -13.68 -7.56
N LEU A 109 -18.53 -13.36 -8.06
CA LEU A 109 -19.68 -12.97 -7.25
C LEU A 109 -20.11 -14.11 -6.32
N TYR A 110 -20.12 -15.35 -6.81
CA TYR A 110 -20.43 -16.51 -5.98
C TYR A 110 -19.43 -16.67 -4.83
N TYR A 111 -18.12 -16.50 -5.09
CA TYR A 111 -17.11 -16.59 -4.03
C TYR A 111 -17.27 -15.51 -2.95
N TYR A 112 -17.59 -14.27 -3.33
CA TYR A 112 -17.88 -13.22 -2.35
C TYR A 112 -19.14 -13.53 -1.54
N TRP A 113 -20.22 -13.92 -2.22
CA TRP A 113 -21.47 -14.31 -1.58
C TRP A 113 -21.27 -15.47 -0.58
N LEU A 114 -20.42 -16.43 -0.92
CA LEU A 114 -20.14 -17.62 -0.13
C LEU A 114 -19.34 -17.32 1.14
N THR A 115 -18.46 -16.31 1.11
CA THR A 115 -17.52 -15.99 2.19
C THR A 115 -18.23 -15.74 3.52
N ASP A 116 -19.33 -14.99 3.49
CA ASP A 116 -20.08 -14.62 4.70
C ASP A 116 -21.03 -15.72 5.17
N ARG A 117 -21.13 -16.85 4.45
CA ARG A 117 -22.16 -17.87 4.68
C ARG A 117 -21.60 -19.22 5.12
N GLN A 118 -20.30 -19.45 4.98
CA GLN A 118 -19.73 -20.78 5.23
C GLN A 118 -19.17 -20.95 6.63
N SER A 119 -18.61 -19.90 7.23
CA SER A 119 -17.83 -20.03 8.45
C SER A 119 -18.41 -19.26 9.62
N LEU A 120 -18.34 -19.87 10.80
CA LEU A 120 -18.57 -19.23 12.09
C LEU A 120 -17.37 -19.48 13.01
N HIS A 121 -17.20 -18.63 14.02
CA HIS A 121 -16.12 -18.72 14.99
C HIS A 121 -16.69 -18.93 16.39
N TYR A 122 -16.16 -19.89 17.14
CA TYR A 122 -16.63 -20.14 18.50
C TYR A 122 -15.88 -19.26 19.49
N SER A 123 -16.59 -18.34 20.16
CA SER A 123 -16.04 -17.51 21.24
C SER A 123 -16.18 -18.24 22.57
N LYS A 124 -15.06 -18.41 23.28
CA LYS A 124 -15.04 -18.94 24.64
C LYS A 124 -15.58 -17.94 25.67
N THR A 125 -15.59 -16.65 25.33
CA THR A 125 -16.07 -15.58 26.22
C THR A 125 -17.59 -15.56 26.27
N THR A 126 -18.24 -15.56 25.12
CA THR A 126 -19.71 -15.58 25.01
C THR A 126 -20.29 -16.99 25.01
N GLN A 127 -19.43 -18.02 24.90
CA GLN A 127 -19.81 -19.43 24.77
C GLN A 127 -20.81 -19.65 23.63
N SER A 128 -20.54 -19.00 22.49
CA SER A 128 -21.41 -19.00 21.33
C SER A 128 -20.62 -18.95 20.04
N TRP A 129 -21.22 -19.47 18.97
CA TRP A 129 -20.76 -19.23 17.61
C TRP A 129 -21.09 -17.79 17.20
N VAL A 130 -20.12 -17.11 16.60
CA VAL A 130 -20.26 -15.75 16.08
C VAL A 130 -19.94 -15.73 14.59
N ASP A 131 -20.52 -14.79 13.88
CA ASP A 131 -20.30 -14.59 12.46
C ASP A 131 -18.90 -14.00 12.15
N PRO A 132 -18.45 -14.08 10.87
CA PRO A 132 -17.16 -13.54 10.47
C PRO A 132 -16.98 -12.05 10.71
N ALA A 133 -18.05 -11.24 10.63
CA ALA A 133 -17.95 -9.79 10.85
C ALA A 133 -17.70 -9.49 12.33
N THR A 134 -18.44 -10.13 13.23
CA THR A 134 -18.21 -10.05 14.69
C THR A 134 -16.81 -10.53 15.07
N TYR A 135 -16.35 -11.64 14.48
CA TYR A 135 -14.99 -12.12 14.68
C TYR A 135 -13.95 -11.07 14.24
N GLN A 136 -14.10 -10.50 13.05
CA GLN A 136 -13.17 -9.52 12.51
C GLN A 136 -13.15 -8.23 13.34
N GLU A 137 -14.31 -7.75 13.80
CA GLU A 137 -14.42 -6.60 14.69
C GLU A 137 -13.68 -6.86 16.00
N THR A 138 -13.93 -8.01 16.63
CA THR A 138 -13.31 -8.40 17.90
C THR A 138 -11.79 -8.51 17.80
N ILE A 139 -11.27 -9.13 16.74
CA ILE A 139 -9.83 -9.23 16.51
C ILE A 139 -9.22 -7.84 16.23
N THR A 140 -9.93 -6.99 15.48
CA THR A 140 -9.47 -5.63 15.18
C THR A 140 -9.43 -4.76 16.44
N GLU A 141 -10.46 -4.82 17.28
CA GLU A 141 -10.51 -4.15 18.58
C GLU A 141 -9.40 -4.63 19.50
N GLY A 142 -9.25 -5.95 19.66
CA GLY A 142 -8.21 -6.58 20.49
C GLY A 142 -6.79 -6.23 20.05
N LEU A 143 -6.55 -6.07 18.75
CA LEU A 143 -5.26 -5.62 18.20
C LEU A 143 -5.07 -4.10 18.29
N SER A 144 -6.14 -3.32 18.22
CA SER A 144 -6.10 -1.85 18.32
C SER A 144 -5.89 -1.34 19.76
N GLY A 145 -6.20 -2.17 20.76
CA GLY A 145 -6.05 -1.84 22.19
C GLY A 145 -4.60 -1.69 22.67
N GLY A 146 -3.60 -2.05 21.86
CA GLY A 146 -2.19 -1.79 22.14
C GLY A 146 -1.69 -0.60 21.31
N SER A 147 -1.41 0.53 21.96
CA SER A 147 -0.81 1.73 21.34
C SER A 147 0.46 1.45 20.52
N SER A 148 1.13 0.31 20.77
CA SER A 148 2.28 -0.18 20.01
C SER A 148 1.93 -0.77 18.65
N TYR A 149 0.76 -1.41 18.47
CA TYR A 149 0.37 -2.05 17.21
C TYR A 149 -0.13 -1.04 16.18
N GLY A 150 -0.85 -0.01 16.62
CA GLY A 150 -1.24 1.12 15.75
C GLY A 150 -0.01 1.85 15.21
N ALA A 151 1.00 2.09 16.05
CA ALA A 151 2.25 2.70 15.63
C ALA A 151 3.09 1.78 14.71
N MET A 152 3.14 0.48 14.99
CA MET A 152 3.85 -0.51 14.17
C MET A 152 3.18 -0.70 12.81
N SER A 153 1.84 -0.81 12.77
CA SER A 153 1.05 -0.88 11.53
C SER A 153 1.17 0.40 10.71
N PHE A 154 1.10 1.56 11.36
CA PHE A 154 1.36 2.85 10.72
C PHE A 154 2.78 2.93 10.16
N MET A 155 3.79 2.47 10.90
CA MET A 155 5.18 2.44 10.44
C MET A 155 5.39 1.43 9.30
N MET A 156 4.72 0.29 9.30
CA MET A 156 4.79 -0.71 8.22
C MET A 156 4.11 -0.22 6.94
N ASN A 157 2.94 0.41 7.05
CA ASN A 157 2.20 0.93 5.89
C ASN A 157 2.76 2.26 5.36
N TYR A 158 3.15 3.18 6.25
CA TYR A 158 3.51 4.55 5.88
C TYR A 158 4.99 4.87 6.10
N GLY A 159 5.72 4.08 6.87
CA GLY A 159 7.13 4.37 7.19
C GLY A 159 8.03 4.37 5.97
N ILE A 160 7.81 3.46 5.01
CA ILE A 160 8.57 3.46 3.75
C ILE A 160 8.31 4.74 2.94
N TRP A 161 7.06 5.20 2.90
CA TRP A 161 6.68 6.42 2.18
C TRP A 161 7.24 7.68 2.86
N ILE A 162 7.16 7.75 4.19
CA ILE A 162 7.72 8.86 4.97
C ILE A 162 9.24 8.93 4.78
N PHE A 163 9.93 7.78 4.81
CA PHE A 163 11.36 7.71 4.55
C PHE A 163 11.72 8.19 3.14
N LEU A 164 10.98 7.74 2.12
CA LEU A 164 11.20 8.16 0.73
C LEU A 164 10.99 9.66 0.54
N ILE A 165 9.94 10.24 1.12
CA ILE A 165 9.69 11.68 1.08
C ILE A 165 10.84 12.44 1.77
N GLY A 166 11.27 11.99 2.94
CA GLY A 166 12.42 12.57 3.66
C GLY A 166 13.71 12.51 2.84
N LEU A 167 13.96 11.39 2.17
CA LEU A 167 15.12 11.21 1.29
C LEU A 167 15.08 12.16 0.10
N ILE A 168 13.92 12.33 -0.54
CA ILE A 168 13.75 13.29 -1.64
C ILE A 168 14.02 14.72 -1.16
N ILE A 169 13.47 15.12 -0.02
CA ILE A 169 13.71 16.46 0.56
C ILE A 169 15.20 16.63 0.86
N TYR A 170 15.84 15.63 1.47
CA TYR A 170 17.27 15.66 1.78
C TYR A 170 18.14 15.83 0.52
N VAL A 171 17.90 15.01 -0.52
CA VAL A 171 18.61 15.10 -1.80
C VAL A 171 18.41 16.47 -2.44
N PHE A 172 17.19 17.01 -2.40
CA PHE A 172 16.89 18.33 -2.95
C PHE A 172 17.64 19.46 -2.20
N VAL A 173 17.68 19.40 -0.87
CA VAL A 173 18.42 20.36 -0.04
C VAL A 173 19.93 20.23 -0.28
N ALA A 174 20.45 19.01 -0.35
CA ALA A 174 21.86 18.74 -0.61
C ALA A 174 22.28 19.25 -2.01
N ALA A 175 21.50 18.95 -3.04
CA ALA A 175 21.72 19.43 -4.40
C ALA A 175 21.69 20.96 -4.47
N ARG A 176 20.74 21.62 -3.80
CA ARG A 176 20.66 23.08 -3.76
C ARG A 176 21.88 23.72 -3.09
N ARG A 177 22.39 23.12 -2.01
CA ARG A 177 23.63 23.56 -1.34
C ARG A 177 24.86 23.37 -2.23
N GLN A 178 24.92 22.27 -2.98
CA GLN A 178 26.04 21.98 -3.88
C GLN A 178 26.05 22.89 -5.11
N MET A 179 24.87 23.20 -5.69
CA MET A 179 24.75 24.16 -6.78
C MET A 179 25.22 25.56 -6.39
N GLY A 180 25.00 25.99 -5.14
CA GLY A 180 25.55 27.25 -4.62
C GLY A 180 27.08 27.30 -4.65
N LYS A 181 27.74 26.19 -4.31
CA LYS A 181 29.21 26.07 -4.32
C LYS A 181 29.78 25.95 -5.75
N SER A 182 29.08 25.28 -6.66
CA SER A 182 29.52 25.21 -8.06
C SER A 182 29.41 26.56 -8.77
N ARG A 183 28.42 27.40 -8.44
CA ARG A 183 28.31 28.75 -9.00
C ARG A 183 29.47 29.65 -8.61
N SER A 184 29.91 29.61 -7.36
CA SER A 184 31.08 30.43 -6.94
C SER A 184 32.37 30.01 -7.64
N LEU A 185 32.56 28.71 -7.90
CA LEU A 185 33.72 28.21 -8.66
C LEU A 185 33.66 28.59 -10.15
N LEU A 186 32.45 28.65 -10.73
CA LEU A 186 32.25 29.11 -12.10
C LEU A 186 32.49 30.61 -12.25
N ASP A 187 32.08 31.42 -11.27
CA ASP A 187 32.35 32.86 -11.27
C ASP A 187 33.86 33.14 -11.07
N GLU A 188 34.53 32.38 -10.20
CA GLU A 188 35.98 32.48 -9.99
C GLU A 188 36.77 32.07 -11.25
N THR A 189 36.35 31.01 -11.95
CA THR A 189 36.96 30.62 -13.23
C THR A 189 36.66 31.60 -14.36
N ALA A 190 35.48 32.25 -14.36
CA ALA A 190 35.18 33.33 -15.30
C ALA A 190 36.11 34.54 -15.07
N ALA A 191 36.39 34.90 -13.82
CA ALA A 191 37.33 35.97 -13.47
C ALA A 191 38.79 35.62 -13.87
N ILE A 192 39.23 34.39 -13.60
CA ILE A 192 40.57 33.91 -14.02
C ILE A 192 40.71 33.93 -15.54
N ASN A 193 39.68 33.52 -16.28
CA ASN A 193 39.70 33.56 -17.75
C ASN A 193 39.73 34.99 -18.29
N ALA A 194 39.07 35.94 -17.64
CA ALA A 194 39.15 37.36 -18.01
C ALA A 194 40.57 37.91 -17.82
N GLN A 195 41.21 37.60 -16.69
CA GLN A 195 42.58 38.00 -16.40
C GLN A 195 43.60 37.34 -17.33
N ALA A 196 43.39 36.07 -17.69
CA ALA A 196 44.22 35.36 -18.65
C ALA A 196 44.16 36.00 -20.05
N ARG A 197 42.98 36.44 -20.50
CA ARG A 197 42.82 37.17 -21.77
C ARG A 197 43.58 38.49 -21.77
N GLU A 198 43.45 39.26 -20.68
CA GLU A 198 44.16 40.53 -20.53
C GLU A 198 45.68 40.35 -20.58
N ASN A 199 46.21 39.32 -19.90
CA ASN A 199 47.64 39.01 -19.94
C ASN A 199 48.10 38.53 -21.32
N ILE A 200 47.27 37.79 -22.07
CA ILE A 200 47.56 37.39 -23.45
C ILE A 200 47.63 38.62 -24.36
N ASP A 201 46.72 39.58 -24.19
CA ASP A 201 46.72 40.80 -25.00
C ASP A 201 47.94 41.68 -24.68
N ARG A 202 48.31 41.83 -23.40
CA ARG A 202 49.58 42.50 -23.02
C ARG A 202 50.82 41.78 -23.58
N ALA A 203 50.82 40.44 -23.58
CA ALA A 203 51.93 39.67 -24.13
C ALA A 203 52.07 39.84 -25.65
N LYS A 204 50.96 40.00 -26.37
CA LYS A 204 50.98 40.32 -27.82
C LYS A 204 51.56 41.71 -28.05
N GLU A 205 51.14 42.70 -27.27
CA GLU A 205 51.65 44.06 -27.39
C GLU A 205 53.17 44.11 -27.15
N MET A 206 53.66 43.43 -26.12
CA MET A 206 55.10 43.27 -25.88
C MET A 206 55.82 42.52 -27.02
N GLN A 207 55.17 41.54 -27.63
CA GLN A 207 55.74 40.80 -28.76
C GLN A 207 55.88 41.69 -30.00
N ASP A 208 54.89 42.53 -30.27
CA ASP A 208 54.92 43.49 -31.38
C ASP A 208 56.02 44.54 -31.17
N GLU A 209 56.17 45.07 -29.94
CA GLU A 209 57.25 45.99 -29.59
C GLU A 209 58.64 45.34 -29.75
N LEU A 210 58.80 44.09 -29.31
CA LEU A 210 60.05 43.34 -29.49
C LEU A 210 60.37 43.10 -30.97
N LEU A 211 59.37 42.85 -31.81
CA LEU A 211 59.55 42.69 -33.25
C LEU A 211 59.97 44.01 -33.91
N GLU A 212 59.45 45.14 -33.44
CA GLU A 212 59.85 46.47 -33.89
C GLU A 212 61.31 46.78 -33.53
N ILE A 213 61.69 46.57 -32.26
CA ILE A 213 63.08 46.74 -31.81
C ILE A 213 64.05 45.83 -32.58
N ALA A 214 63.65 44.60 -32.87
CA ALA A 214 64.47 43.67 -33.65
C ALA A 214 64.68 44.16 -35.10
N ARG A 215 63.65 44.76 -35.72
CA ARG A 215 63.76 45.38 -37.05
C ARG A 215 64.69 46.58 -37.02
N ASP A 216 64.53 47.48 -36.05
CA ASP A 216 65.39 48.66 -35.90
C ASP A 216 66.86 48.28 -35.67
N SER A 217 67.10 47.27 -34.83
CA SER A 217 68.44 46.74 -34.58
C SER A 217 69.07 46.17 -35.85
N ARG A 218 68.29 45.43 -36.66
CA ARG A 218 68.75 44.91 -37.96
C ARG A 218 69.10 46.05 -38.93
N ASP A 219 68.27 47.09 -38.99
CA ASP A 219 68.51 48.23 -39.88
C ASP A 219 69.73 49.05 -39.44
N LEU A 220 69.92 49.23 -38.12
CA LEU A 220 71.13 49.84 -37.56
C LEU A 220 72.38 49.01 -37.87
N GLN A 221 72.31 47.67 -37.76
CA GLN A 221 73.42 46.80 -38.16
C GLN A 221 73.73 46.91 -39.66
N ALA A 222 72.71 46.99 -40.51
CA ALA A 222 72.90 47.17 -41.95
C ALA A 222 73.59 48.52 -42.27
N LYS A 223 73.16 49.61 -41.63
CA LYS A 223 73.79 50.94 -41.74
C LYS A 223 75.24 50.92 -41.25
N ASN A 224 75.49 50.34 -40.08
CA ASN A 224 76.83 50.22 -39.53
C ASN A 224 77.76 49.42 -40.45
N ASN A 225 77.29 48.29 -40.99
CA ASN A 225 78.06 47.50 -41.94
C ASN A 225 78.36 48.25 -43.24
N ALA A 226 77.41 49.06 -43.74
CA ALA A 226 77.64 49.90 -44.92
C ALA A 226 78.70 50.97 -44.66
N LEU A 227 78.63 51.67 -43.52
CA LEU A 227 79.62 52.67 -43.11
C LEU A 227 81.01 52.06 -42.90
N LEU A 228 81.09 50.88 -42.28
CA LEU A 228 82.36 50.16 -42.12
C LEU A 228 82.96 49.79 -43.47
N LYS A 229 82.13 49.36 -44.43
CA LYS A 229 82.60 49.05 -45.79
C LYS A 229 83.11 50.30 -46.50
N GLU A 230 82.40 51.42 -46.41
CA GLU A 230 82.82 52.71 -46.97
C GLU A 230 84.14 53.19 -46.36
N ALA A 231 84.31 53.10 -45.03
CA ALA A 231 85.55 53.43 -44.35
C ALA A 231 86.72 52.54 -44.79
N VAL A 232 86.49 51.24 -44.95
CA VAL A 232 87.50 50.29 -45.46
C VAL A 232 87.87 50.61 -46.91
N GLU A 233 86.93 51.01 -47.75
CA GLU A 233 87.21 51.42 -49.14
C GLU A 233 87.97 52.75 -49.20
N ALA A 234 87.65 53.71 -48.33
CA ALA A 234 88.37 54.98 -48.24
C ALA A 234 89.83 54.81 -47.78
N LEU A 235 90.12 53.84 -46.90
CA LEU A 235 91.49 53.52 -46.45
C LEU A 235 92.33 52.77 -47.52
N LYS A 236 91.71 52.28 -48.59
CA LYS A 236 92.39 51.60 -49.71
C LYS A 236 92.78 52.54 -50.86
N ARG A 237 92.33 53.79 -50.83
CA ARG A 237 92.74 54.86 -51.76
C ARG A 237 93.90 55.66 -51.18
#